data_AF-A0AAP9D5S6-F1
#
_entry.id   AF-A0AAP9D5S6-F1
#
_cell.length_a   1.000
_cell.length_b   1.000
_cell.length_c   1.000
_cell.angle_alpha   90.00
_cell.angle_beta   90.00
_cell.angle_gamma   90.00
#
_symmetry.space_group_name_H-M   'P 1'
#
loop_
_entity.id
_entity.type
_entity.pdbx_description
1 polymer ?
#
loop_
_entity_poly.entity_id
_entity_poly.type
_entity_poly.pdbx_seq_one_letter_code
_entity_poly.pdbx_strand_id
1 'polypeptide(L)'
;MRPTLRTGMTLTVILLLFLAFNLVWVGKIPDIRWDFSQGKTHTLSPQVRQLLASLESPMDLYFFNAHDAPERSYALKRYGKRIEDRLMEYEKAAKGMINLHLIDPMPFSEDAYKAKLFGLDNNGGFMGLIGTRAGYGAQRIESFSLDREPLLEYEISHLIYKLQHPERPVIGLLSGVAMGESSGRLLKQLQRHFNLVNLGAATDPVPEQVKTLMVVHPQALPEQAMYQIEQFVLKGGKLMAFIDPLSEQSSNTTSANNRLPDLLAAWGIQMPADKFLLDHRYAASPPPVNGKLTVQLPGRLTLPRQAMKTDDPSTWKLNTVTVSSSGALFRRQKGRTTLTPLLYSSGQSELRETKRLASAPEFDSAADEASSQAQRHVIAARIEGPAYSAFPDGIEGQPAGVQKAAQIHVVVVADTDLLTDQVNSPAPDSNTLFILNTLDNLSAGDVLTTIRPRAPAQRSPNRLDQMRDSAAHAYAQKATELEQRLLRTEQEWQMLRPTQITLGSQTVDTTTQLVALNKERLRLPMELHALRAEAYAQVHRLEFVIKMVVTLAIPLTLCLVAWVVFRCNRRRRLQAGVALY
;
A
#
# COMPACT_ATOMS: atom_id res chain seq x y z
N MET A 1 -64.86 -6.02 -30.86
CA MET A 1 -63.59 -6.79 -30.99
C MET A 1 -62.53 -6.14 -31.89
N ARG A 2 -62.77 -5.02 -32.60
CA ARG A 2 -61.74 -4.29 -33.35
C ARG A 2 -60.76 -3.37 -32.57
N PRO A 3 -61.01 -2.92 -31.31
CA PRO A 3 -60.06 -2.03 -30.63
C PRO A 3 -58.86 -2.76 -29.99
N THR A 4 -59.00 -4.04 -29.62
CA THR A 4 -57.95 -4.83 -28.93
C THR A 4 -56.81 -5.25 -29.84
N LEU A 5 -57.10 -5.55 -31.11
CA LEU A 5 -56.08 -5.84 -32.14
C LEU A 5 -55.28 -4.59 -32.52
N ARG A 6 -55.92 -3.42 -32.56
CA ARG A 6 -55.25 -2.15 -32.83
C ARG A 6 -54.33 -1.73 -31.68
N THR A 7 -54.78 -1.87 -30.43
CA THR A 7 -53.92 -1.61 -29.27
C THR A 7 -52.75 -2.59 -29.18
N GLY A 8 -52.96 -3.87 -29.49
CA GLY A 8 -51.89 -4.87 -29.59
C GLY A 8 -50.82 -4.46 -30.61
N MET A 9 -51.23 -4.13 -31.84
CA MET A 9 -50.30 -3.73 -32.91
C MET A 9 -49.55 -2.43 -32.58
N THR A 10 -50.21 -1.45 -31.97
CA THR A 10 -49.52 -0.23 -31.51
C THR A 10 -48.50 -0.52 -30.41
N LEU A 11 -48.80 -1.44 -29.48
CA LEU A 11 -47.87 -1.86 -28.43
C LEU A 11 -46.65 -2.56 -29.02
N THR A 12 -46.83 -3.42 -30.01
CA THR A 12 -45.72 -4.11 -30.69
C THR A 12 -44.83 -3.13 -31.45
N VAL A 13 -45.43 -2.15 -32.16
CA VAL A 13 -44.68 -1.13 -32.88
C VAL A 13 -43.92 -0.22 -31.92
N ILE A 14 -44.53 0.20 -30.81
CA ILE A 14 -43.87 0.99 -29.77
C ILE A 14 -42.71 0.19 -29.13
N LEU A 15 -42.91 -1.10 -28.87
CA LEU A 15 -41.86 -1.98 -28.33
C LEU A 15 -40.68 -2.09 -29.30
N LEU A 16 -40.95 -2.28 -30.60
CA LEU A 16 -39.90 -2.36 -31.62
C LEU A 16 -39.16 -1.03 -31.79
N LEU A 17 -39.87 0.10 -31.80
CA LEU A 17 -39.26 1.43 -31.83
C LEU A 17 -38.43 1.70 -30.58
N PHE A 18 -38.90 1.28 -29.40
CA PHE A 18 -38.15 1.38 -28.16
C PHE A 18 -36.89 0.52 -28.22
N LEU A 19 -36.98 -0.72 -28.71
CA LEU A 19 -35.84 -1.63 -28.85
C LEU A 19 -34.79 -1.06 -29.82
N ALA A 20 -35.23 -0.54 -30.97
CA ALA A 20 -34.37 0.09 -31.98
C ALA A 20 -33.71 1.37 -31.44
N PHE A 21 -34.47 2.22 -30.73
CA PHE A 21 -33.93 3.39 -30.05
C PHE A 21 -32.89 2.99 -29.01
N ASN A 22 -33.17 1.97 -28.19
CA ASN A 22 -32.22 1.49 -27.17
C ASN A 22 -30.94 0.95 -27.83
N LEU A 23 -31.04 0.16 -28.90
CA LEU A 23 -29.91 -0.41 -29.62
C LEU A 23 -28.96 0.66 -30.18
N VAL A 24 -29.53 1.74 -30.74
CA VAL A 24 -28.74 2.84 -31.34
C VAL A 24 -28.16 3.77 -30.28
N TRP A 25 -28.91 4.04 -29.19
CA TRP A 25 -28.48 4.98 -28.16
C TRP A 25 -27.60 4.36 -27.09
N VAL A 26 -27.67 3.06 -26.83
CA VAL A 26 -26.83 2.36 -25.85
C VAL A 26 -25.34 2.56 -26.13
N GLY A 27 -24.92 2.54 -27.40
CA GLY A 27 -23.52 2.78 -27.76
C GLY A 27 -23.09 4.26 -27.75
N LYS A 28 -24.05 5.20 -27.64
CA LYS A 28 -23.79 6.65 -27.65
C LYS A 28 -23.97 7.31 -26.28
N ILE A 29 -24.54 6.61 -25.31
CA ILE A 29 -24.61 7.09 -23.93
C ILE A 29 -23.17 7.05 -23.39
N PRO A 30 -22.62 8.18 -22.92
CA PRO A 30 -21.33 8.17 -22.25
C PRO A 30 -21.41 7.16 -21.10
N ASP A 31 -20.39 6.30 -20.99
CA ASP A 31 -20.27 5.25 -19.97
C ASP A 31 -20.07 5.88 -18.58
N ILE A 32 -21.14 6.50 -18.11
CA ILE A 32 -21.26 7.21 -16.86
C ILE A 32 -21.56 6.13 -15.80
N ARG A 33 -20.49 5.60 -15.22
CA ARG A 33 -20.58 4.70 -14.07
C ARG A 33 -20.74 5.55 -12.81
N TRP A 34 -21.95 5.62 -12.28
CA TRP A 34 -22.18 6.24 -10.98
C TRP A 34 -21.74 5.26 -9.90
N ASP A 35 -20.65 5.61 -9.22
CA ASP A 35 -20.18 4.85 -8.08
C ASP A 35 -20.99 5.23 -6.83
N PHE A 36 -21.98 4.40 -6.53
CA PHE A 36 -22.81 4.52 -5.32
C PHE A 36 -22.19 3.85 -4.08
N SER A 37 -20.96 3.35 -4.18
CA SER A 37 -20.29 2.78 -3.01
C SER A 37 -20.03 3.88 -1.97
N GLN A 38 -20.21 3.56 -0.68
CA GLN A 38 -20.01 4.51 0.42
C GLN A 38 -18.60 5.15 0.42
N GLY A 39 -17.60 4.50 -0.19
CA GLY A 39 -16.21 4.97 -0.26
C GLY A 39 -15.73 5.41 -1.65
N LYS A 40 -16.61 5.51 -2.65
CA LYS A 40 -16.24 5.72 -4.06
C LYS A 40 -15.12 4.76 -4.53
N THR A 41 -15.22 3.49 -4.13
CA THR A 41 -14.16 2.49 -4.29
C THR A 41 -13.87 2.12 -5.75
N HIS A 42 -14.69 2.56 -6.70
CA HIS A 42 -14.57 2.34 -8.15
C HIS A 42 -14.37 3.66 -8.93
N THR A 43 -13.82 4.67 -8.26
CA THR A 43 -13.43 5.93 -8.90
C THR A 43 -12.00 6.25 -8.52
N LEU A 44 -11.13 6.55 -9.49
CA LEU A 44 -9.78 7.04 -9.23
C LEU A 44 -9.78 8.39 -8.50
N SER A 45 -8.79 8.60 -7.63
CA SER A 45 -8.58 9.88 -6.98
C SER A 45 -8.19 10.97 -7.99
N PRO A 46 -8.52 12.25 -7.74
CA PRO A 46 -8.15 13.35 -8.64
C PRO A 46 -6.65 13.41 -8.93
N GLN A 47 -5.82 13.09 -7.93
CA GLN A 47 -4.35 13.06 -8.02
C GLN A 47 -3.86 12.00 -8.99
N VAL A 48 -4.42 10.78 -8.92
CA VAL A 48 -4.11 9.72 -9.88
C VAL A 48 -4.50 10.13 -11.30
N ARG A 49 -5.65 10.79 -11.49
CA ARG A 49 -6.04 11.28 -12.82
C ARG A 49 -5.05 12.31 -13.37
N GLN A 50 -4.49 13.16 -12.51
CA GLN A 50 -3.46 14.12 -12.90
C GLN A 50 -2.17 13.40 -13.30
N LEU A 51 -1.73 12.40 -12.54
CA LEU A 51 -0.58 11.54 -12.88
C LEU A 51 -0.75 10.87 -14.25
N LEU A 52 -1.93 10.28 -14.49
CA LEU A 52 -2.23 9.59 -15.74
C LEU A 52 -2.35 10.55 -16.93
N ALA A 53 -2.77 11.79 -16.70
CA ALA A 53 -2.81 12.83 -17.73
C ALA A 53 -1.40 13.38 -18.06
N SER A 54 -0.44 13.28 -17.15
CA SER A 54 0.95 13.72 -17.36
C SER A 54 1.86 12.62 -17.94
N LEU A 55 1.32 11.48 -18.38
CA LEU A 55 2.13 10.43 -18.99
C LEU A 55 2.68 10.89 -20.34
N GLU A 56 3.99 10.75 -20.53
CA GLU A 56 4.69 11.19 -21.75
C GLU A 56 4.95 10.07 -22.75
N SER A 57 4.86 8.81 -22.33
CA SER A 57 5.13 7.66 -23.18
C SER A 57 4.20 6.48 -22.86
N PRO A 58 3.84 5.66 -23.87
CA PRO A 58 3.05 4.47 -23.64
C PRO A 58 3.82 3.43 -22.82
N MET A 59 3.10 2.68 -21.98
CA MET A 59 3.63 1.61 -21.16
C MET A 59 2.68 0.41 -21.12
N ASP A 60 3.24 -0.80 -20.98
CA ASP A 60 2.49 -2.03 -20.85
C ASP A 60 2.46 -2.47 -19.38
N LEU A 61 1.28 -2.81 -18.89
CA LEU A 61 1.07 -3.36 -17.55
C LEU A 61 0.56 -4.80 -17.66
N TYR A 62 1.31 -5.75 -17.13
CA TYR A 62 0.96 -7.17 -17.08
C TYR A 62 0.54 -7.54 -15.66
N PHE A 63 -0.76 -7.75 -15.46
CA PHE A 63 -1.32 -8.18 -14.19
C PHE A 63 -1.49 -9.69 -14.17
N PHE A 64 -0.74 -10.36 -13.29
CA PHE A 64 -0.80 -11.79 -13.10
C PHE A 64 -1.71 -12.10 -11.92
N ASN A 65 -2.82 -12.80 -12.18
CA ASN A 65 -3.77 -13.18 -11.15
C ASN A 65 -4.28 -14.60 -11.35
N ALA A 66 -3.79 -15.54 -10.54
CA ALA A 66 -4.23 -16.94 -10.57
C ALA A 66 -5.62 -17.13 -9.92
N HIS A 67 -6.72 -16.96 -10.67
CA HIS A 67 -8.07 -16.89 -10.09
C HIS A 67 -8.54 -18.21 -9.46
N ASP A 68 -8.15 -19.34 -10.06
CA ASP A 68 -8.63 -20.68 -9.70
C ASP A 68 -7.67 -21.49 -8.82
N ALA A 69 -6.64 -20.86 -8.24
CA ALA A 69 -5.77 -21.54 -7.29
C ALA A 69 -6.59 -22.08 -6.08
N PRO A 70 -6.49 -23.39 -5.76
CA PRO A 70 -7.29 -24.03 -4.71
C PRO A 70 -6.96 -23.48 -3.31
N GLU A 71 -5.75 -22.97 -3.11
CA GLU A 71 -5.25 -22.42 -1.84
C GLU A 71 -5.78 -21.03 -1.51
N ARG A 72 -6.48 -20.36 -2.44
CA ARG A 72 -6.95 -18.98 -2.25
C ARG A 72 -8.29 -18.90 -1.53
N SER A 73 -8.29 -18.18 -0.41
CA SER A 73 -9.52 -17.78 0.29
C SER A 73 -10.42 -16.91 -0.61
N TYR A 74 -11.71 -16.89 -0.30
CA TYR A 74 -12.67 -16.05 -1.04
C TYR A 74 -12.28 -14.55 -0.97
N ALA A 75 -11.78 -14.11 0.20
CA ALA A 75 -11.28 -12.75 0.40
C ALA A 75 -10.17 -12.39 -0.59
N LEU A 76 -9.20 -13.28 -0.82
CA LEU A 76 -8.11 -13.06 -1.78
C LEU A 76 -8.61 -13.02 -3.24
N LYS A 77 -9.55 -13.91 -3.61
CA LYS A 77 -10.15 -13.89 -4.96
C LYS A 77 -10.87 -12.57 -5.25
N ARG A 78 -11.64 -12.08 -4.28
CA ARG A 78 -12.33 -10.79 -4.37
C ARG A 78 -11.35 -9.61 -4.42
N TYR A 79 -10.26 -9.68 -3.67
CA TYR A 79 -9.22 -8.67 -3.69
C TYR A 79 -8.52 -8.62 -5.05
N GLY A 80 -8.13 -9.77 -5.62
CA GLY A 80 -7.60 -9.87 -6.98
C GLY A 80 -8.52 -9.24 -8.02
N LYS A 81 -9.83 -9.54 -7.97
CA LYS A 81 -10.82 -8.92 -8.87
C LYS A 81 -10.89 -7.40 -8.71
N ARG A 82 -10.76 -6.89 -7.47
CA ARG A 82 -10.74 -5.44 -7.21
C ARG A 82 -9.51 -4.77 -7.79
N ILE A 83 -8.35 -5.43 -7.75
CA ILE A 83 -7.12 -4.94 -8.37
C ILE A 83 -7.31 -4.88 -9.89
N GLU A 84 -7.87 -5.93 -10.50
CA GLU A 84 -8.20 -5.96 -11.92
C GLU A 84 -9.12 -4.78 -12.32
N ASP A 85 -10.25 -4.63 -11.62
CA ASP A 85 -11.19 -3.53 -11.86
C ASP A 85 -10.51 -2.16 -11.72
N ARG A 86 -9.60 -2.01 -10.75
CA ARG A 86 -8.82 -0.79 -10.56
C ARG A 86 -7.87 -0.54 -11.72
N LEU A 87 -7.12 -1.55 -12.17
CA LEU A 87 -6.18 -1.40 -13.28
C LEU A 87 -6.90 -1.05 -14.59
N MET A 88 -8.09 -1.61 -14.83
CA MET A 88 -8.94 -1.23 -15.96
C MET A 88 -9.36 0.25 -15.89
N GLU A 89 -9.59 0.80 -14.69
CA GLU A 89 -9.82 2.24 -14.54
C GLU A 89 -8.58 3.08 -14.88
N TYR A 90 -7.38 2.60 -14.53
CA TYR A 90 -6.12 3.26 -14.90
C TYR A 90 -5.94 3.28 -16.42
N GLU A 91 -6.12 2.15 -17.10
CA GLU A 91 -6.06 2.04 -18.56
C GLU A 91 -7.07 3.00 -19.23
N LYS A 92 -8.33 2.99 -18.79
CA LYS A 92 -9.39 3.87 -19.33
C LYS A 92 -9.06 5.35 -19.11
N ALA A 93 -8.50 5.70 -17.95
CA ALA A 93 -8.14 7.09 -17.62
C ALA A 93 -6.88 7.58 -18.36
N ALA A 94 -5.95 6.69 -18.68
CA ALA A 94 -4.70 6.98 -19.39
C ALA A 94 -4.87 7.21 -20.90
N LYS A 95 -6.07 6.99 -21.46
CA LYS A 95 -6.42 7.27 -22.87
C LYS A 95 -5.43 6.68 -23.89
N GLY A 96 -5.04 5.41 -23.72
CA GLY A 96 -4.13 4.70 -24.63
C GLY A 96 -2.64 4.83 -24.28
N MET A 97 -2.29 5.53 -23.19
CA MET A 97 -0.91 5.56 -22.68
C MET A 97 -0.57 4.35 -21.80
N ILE A 98 -1.57 3.60 -21.36
CA ILE A 98 -1.40 2.35 -20.61
C ILE A 98 -2.12 1.26 -21.41
N ASN A 99 -1.41 0.16 -21.68
CA ASN A 99 -2.00 -1.06 -22.22
C ASN A 99 -2.02 -2.12 -21.11
N LEU A 100 -3.20 -2.57 -20.71
CA LEU A 100 -3.34 -3.56 -19.65
C LEU A 100 -3.48 -4.98 -20.23
N HIS A 101 -2.61 -5.87 -19.78
CA HIS A 101 -2.64 -7.29 -20.09
C HIS A 101 -3.03 -8.08 -18.84
N LEU A 102 -4.17 -8.75 -18.89
CA LEU A 102 -4.67 -9.60 -17.80
C LEU A 102 -4.25 -11.05 -18.06
N ILE A 103 -3.44 -11.62 -17.17
CA ILE A 103 -2.87 -12.95 -17.31
C ILE A 103 -3.32 -13.82 -16.13
N ASP A 104 -3.89 -14.98 -16.43
CA ASP A 104 -4.23 -16.01 -15.45
C ASP A 104 -3.24 -17.18 -15.57
N PRO A 105 -2.13 -17.17 -14.79
CA PRO A 105 -1.10 -18.19 -14.90
C PRO A 105 -1.57 -19.50 -14.30
N MET A 106 -1.98 -20.44 -15.16
CA MET A 106 -2.26 -21.81 -14.75
C MET A 106 -1.00 -22.50 -14.20
N PRO A 107 -1.10 -23.39 -13.20
CA PRO A 107 0.04 -24.16 -12.72
C PRO A 107 0.79 -24.86 -13.86
N PHE A 108 2.13 -24.79 -13.84
CA PHE A 108 3.02 -25.37 -14.85
C PHE A 108 2.84 -24.85 -16.30
N SER A 109 2.16 -23.72 -16.49
CA SER A 109 2.04 -23.06 -17.80
C SER A 109 3.27 -22.19 -18.13
N GLU A 110 3.39 -21.79 -19.40
CA GLU A 110 4.39 -20.82 -19.86
C GLU A 110 4.25 -19.48 -19.11
N ASP A 111 3.01 -19.05 -18.85
CA ASP A 111 2.73 -17.80 -18.14
C ASP A 111 3.13 -17.88 -16.66
N ALA A 112 2.97 -19.03 -16.02
CA ALA A 112 3.49 -19.28 -14.68
C ALA A 112 5.02 -19.30 -14.64
N TYR A 113 5.67 -19.85 -15.67
CA TYR A 113 7.13 -19.80 -15.81
C TYR A 113 7.62 -18.36 -16.00
N LYS A 114 6.96 -17.57 -16.87
CA LYS A 114 7.25 -16.15 -17.07
C LYS A 114 7.08 -15.36 -15.77
N ALA A 115 5.96 -15.52 -15.07
CA ALA A 115 5.69 -14.88 -13.79
C ALA A 115 6.83 -15.12 -12.78
N LYS A 116 7.30 -16.37 -12.69
CA LYS A 116 8.43 -16.75 -11.83
C LYS A 116 9.75 -16.14 -12.30
N LEU A 117 10.03 -16.14 -13.61
CA LEU A 117 11.25 -15.56 -14.18
C LEU A 117 11.35 -14.06 -13.90
N PHE A 118 10.22 -13.35 -13.93
CA PHE A 118 10.14 -11.94 -13.57
C PHE A 118 10.09 -11.67 -12.06
N GLY A 119 10.22 -12.71 -11.23
CA GLY A 119 10.34 -12.58 -9.78
C GLY A 119 9.02 -12.28 -9.07
N LEU A 120 7.89 -12.76 -9.59
CA LEU A 120 6.61 -12.74 -8.86
C LEU A 120 6.56 -13.89 -7.84
N ASP A 121 5.93 -13.63 -6.69
CA ASP A 121 5.77 -14.62 -5.62
C ASP A 121 4.67 -15.64 -5.98
N ASN A 122 4.91 -16.92 -5.68
CA ASN A 122 3.99 -18.02 -5.92
C ASN A 122 3.32 -18.56 -4.65
N ASN A 123 3.70 -18.10 -3.45
CA ASN A 123 3.25 -18.64 -2.15
C ASN A 123 1.74 -18.55 -1.87
N GLY A 124 0.94 -17.89 -2.72
CA GLY A 124 -0.51 -17.83 -2.61
C GLY A 124 -1.24 -17.83 -3.96
N GLY A 125 -0.60 -18.39 -4.99
CA GLY A 125 -0.95 -18.18 -6.40
C GLY A 125 -0.55 -16.77 -6.84
N PHE A 126 0.10 -16.63 -7.99
CA PHE A 126 0.63 -15.35 -8.47
C PHE A 126 -0.41 -14.21 -8.40
N MET A 127 -0.09 -13.13 -7.67
CA MET A 127 -0.88 -11.90 -7.59
C MET A 127 0.03 -10.69 -7.69
N GLY A 128 0.55 -10.43 -8.88
CA GLY A 128 1.59 -9.42 -9.09
C GLY A 128 1.31 -8.53 -10.29
N LEU A 129 2.00 -7.39 -10.36
CA LEU A 129 1.94 -6.47 -11.49
C LEU A 129 3.34 -6.23 -12.00
N ILE A 130 3.53 -6.36 -13.31
CA ILE A 130 4.77 -5.99 -13.99
C ILE A 130 4.45 -4.87 -14.95
N GLY A 131 5.22 -3.78 -14.91
CA GLY A 131 5.13 -2.71 -15.88
C GLY A 131 6.41 -2.58 -16.68
N THR A 132 6.26 -2.32 -17.98
CA THR A 132 7.37 -2.13 -18.90
C THR A 132 7.18 -0.86 -19.71
N ARG A 133 8.30 -0.23 -20.07
CA ARG A 133 8.36 0.90 -20.98
C ARG A 133 9.50 0.68 -21.96
N ALA A 134 9.28 1.05 -23.22
CA ALA A 134 10.31 0.92 -24.25
C ALA A 134 11.61 1.63 -23.82
N GLY A 135 12.74 0.93 -23.92
CA GLY A 135 14.06 1.47 -23.61
C GLY A 135 14.45 1.49 -22.12
N TYR A 136 13.58 1.05 -21.21
CA TYR A 136 13.83 1.06 -19.77
C TYR A 136 13.57 -0.30 -19.12
N GLY A 137 14.15 -0.51 -17.93
CA GLY A 137 13.96 -1.73 -17.15
C GLY A 137 12.52 -1.89 -16.65
N ALA A 138 12.07 -3.14 -16.54
CA ALA A 138 10.75 -3.45 -15.98
C ALA A 138 10.67 -3.09 -14.49
N GLN A 139 9.53 -2.57 -14.06
CA GLN A 139 9.19 -2.37 -12.66
C GLN A 139 8.16 -3.41 -12.23
N ARG A 140 8.20 -3.84 -10.97
CA ARG A 140 7.33 -4.94 -10.50
C ARG A 140 6.82 -4.74 -9.09
N ILE A 141 5.60 -5.25 -8.88
CA ILE A 141 5.00 -5.54 -7.60
C ILE A 141 4.95 -7.06 -7.48
N GLU A 142 5.82 -7.62 -6.64
CA GLU A 142 6.02 -9.07 -6.49
C GLU A 142 4.75 -9.80 -6.05
N SER A 143 4.02 -9.18 -5.12
CA SER A 143 2.79 -9.71 -4.55
C SER A 143 1.94 -8.57 -3.97
N PHE A 144 0.67 -8.51 -4.36
CA PHE A 144 -0.33 -7.74 -3.65
C PHE A 144 -0.76 -8.52 -2.42
N SER A 145 -0.97 -7.82 -1.31
CA SER A 145 -1.45 -8.42 -0.07
C SER A 145 -2.63 -7.64 0.48
N LEU A 146 -3.51 -8.34 1.20
CA LEU A 146 -4.76 -7.77 1.69
C LEU A 146 -4.52 -6.71 2.78
N ASP A 147 -3.48 -6.89 3.61
CA ASP A 147 -3.05 -5.93 4.63
C ASP A 147 -2.60 -4.58 4.04
N ARG A 148 -2.22 -4.55 2.76
CA ARG A 148 -1.80 -3.35 2.03
C ARG A 148 -2.89 -2.76 1.12
N GLU A 149 -4.12 -3.27 1.19
CA GLU A 149 -5.26 -2.74 0.42
C GLU A 149 -5.42 -1.20 0.51
N PRO A 150 -5.24 -0.54 1.67
CA PRO A 150 -5.33 0.93 1.77
C PRO A 150 -4.34 1.68 0.87
N LEU A 151 -3.18 1.09 0.60
CA LEU A 151 -2.07 1.65 -0.18
C LEU A 151 -2.11 1.22 -1.65
N LEU A 152 -3.15 0.51 -2.11
CA LEU A 152 -3.20 -0.04 -3.46
C LEU A 152 -3.03 1.02 -4.56
N GLU A 153 -3.74 2.16 -4.45
CA GLU A 153 -3.58 3.26 -5.43
C GLU A 153 -2.16 3.82 -5.42
N TYR A 154 -1.56 3.95 -4.24
CA TYR A 154 -0.18 4.42 -4.11
C TYR A 154 0.79 3.42 -4.74
N GLU A 155 0.65 2.13 -4.45
CA GLU A 155 1.56 1.09 -4.94
C GLU A 155 1.56 1.01 -6.49
N ILE A 156 0.37 1.06 -7.11
CA ILE A 156 0.24 1.08 -8.58
C ILE A 156 0.78 2.39 -9.17
N SER A 157 0.40 3.54 -8.61
CA SER A 157 0.84 4.86 -9.09
C SER A 157 2.34 5.04 -8.98
N HIS A 158 2.93 4.50 -7.91
CA HIS A 158 4.36 4.54 -7.67
C HIS A 158 5.14 3.71 -8.70
N LEU A 159 4.63 2.52 -9.06
CA LEU A 159 5.20 1.72 -10.15
C LEU A 159 5.17 2.50 -11.48
N ILE A 160 4.03 3.14 -11.80
CA ILE A 160 3.87 3.96 -13.02
C ILE A 160 4.85 5.14 -13.00
N TYR A 161 4.97 5.84 -11.88
CA TYR A 161 5.89 6.96 -11.73
C TYR A 161 7.35 6.54 -11.94
N LYS A 162 7.77 5.39 -11.42
CA LYS A 162 9.13 4.85 -11.63
C LYS A 162 9.41 4.45 -13.07
N LEU A 163 8.38 4.01 -13.81
CA LEU A 163 8.51 3.79 -15.26
C LEU A 163 8.65 5.09 -16.04
N GLN A 164 8.03 6.18 -15.54
CA GLN A 164 8.14 7.50 -16.15
C GLN A 164 9.49 8.17 -15.84
N HIS A 165 9.99 8.04 -14.61
CA HIS A 165 11.21 8.67 -14.10
C HIS A 165 12.24 7.59 -13.67
N PRO A 166 12.98 7.01 -14.63
CA PRO A 166 13.94 5.94 -14.35
C PRO A 166 15.21 6.43 -13.66
N GLU A 167 15.51 7.73 -13.69
CA GLU A 167 16.66 8.32 -13.01
C GLU A 167 16.55 8.25 -11.49
N ARG A 168 17.68 8.02 -10.82
CA ARG A 168 17.74 7.99 -9.36
C ARG A 168 17.59 9.41 -8.80
N PRO A 169 16.71 9.63 -7.81
CA PRO A 169 16.57 10.93 -7.18
C PRO A 169 17.88 11.40 -6.53
N VAL A 170 18.12 12.70 -6.56
CA VAL A 170 19.27 13.32 -5.88
C VAL A 170 18.89 13.64 -4.44
N ILE A 171 19.65 13.11 -3.48
CA ILE A 171 19.44 13.35 -2.04
C ILE A 171 20.69 13.99 -1.46
N GLY A 172 20.51 15.14 -0.79
CA GLY A 172 21.56 15.75 0.01
C GLY A 172 21.70 15.03 1.33
N LEU A 173 22.90 14.62 1.71
CA LEU A 173 23.20 14.04 3.01
C LEU A 173 24.01 15.04 3.82
N LEU A 174 23.50 15.37 5.00
CA LEU A 174 24.15 16.26 5.95
C LEU A 174 24.21 15.55 7.31
N SER A 175 25.41 15.23 7.78
CA SER A 175 25.61 14.38 8.96
C SER A 175 26.47 15.07 10.00
N GLY A 176 25.96 15.18 11.23
CA GLY A 176 26.72 15.63 12.39
C GLY A 176 27.64 14.56 12.98
N VAL A 177 27.46 13.28 12.60
CA VAL A 177 28.25 12.13 13.07
C VAL A 177 28.87 11.36 11.89
N ALA A 178 29.96 10.64 12.15
CA ALA A 178 30.63 9.83 11.13
C ALA A 178 29.80 8.56 10.81
N MET A 179 29.06 8.58 9.71
CA MET A 179 28.24 7.44 9.25
C MET A 179 29.04 6.31 8.58
N GLY A 180 30.29 6.56 8.18
CA GLY A 180 31.05 5.72 7.26
C GLY A 180 31.34 4.30 7.78
N GLU A 181 31.70 4.16 9.05
CA GLU A 181 32.06 2.86 9.64
C GLU A 181 30.88 2.13 10.28
N SER A 182 29.94 2.88 10.85
CA SER A 182 28.82 2.35 11.64
C SER A 182 27.55 2.06 10.83
N SER A 183 27.39 2.69 9.66
CA SER A 183 26.18 2.63 8.82
C SER A 183 26.52 2.29 7.35
N GLY A 184 27.63 1.58 7.15
CA GLY A 184 28.18 1.31 5.82
C GLY A 184 27.26 0.46 4.93
N ARG A 185 26.49 -0.49 5.46
CA ARG A 185 25.54 -1.26 4.64
C ARG A 185 24.35 -0.42 4.22
N LEU A 186 23.79 0.37 5.14
CA LEU A 186 22.71 1.31 4.83
C LEU A 186 23.14 2.31 3.74
N LEU A 187 24.33 2.91 3.88
CA LEU A 187 24.84 3.86 2.89
C LEU A 187 24.97 3.23 1.50
N LYS A 188 25.46 1.99 1.40
CA LYS A 188 25.52 1.24 0.14
C LYS A 188 24.13 0.99 -0.46
N GLN A 189 23.13 0.68 0.37
CA GLN A 189 21.76 0.52 -0.10
C GLN A 189 21.16 1.84 -0.59
N LEU A 190 21.40 2.94 0.13
CA LEU A 190 20.98 4.28 -0.29
C LEU A 190 21.63 4.68 -1.62
N GLN A 191 22.93 4.45 -1.78
CA GLN A 191 23.67 4.74 -3.03
C GLN A 191 23.21 3.92 -4.23
N ARG A 192 22.57 2.76 -4.01
CA ARG A 192 21.97 1.96 -5.09
C ARG A 192 20.67 2.59 -5.58
N HIS A 193 19.86 3.12 -4.66
CA HIS A 193 18.53 3.67 -4.95
C HIS A 193 18.54 5.17 -5.29
N PHE A 194 19.50 5.92 -4.76
CA PHE A 194 19.57 7.37 -4.84
C PHE A 194 20.96 7.86 -5.26
N ASN A 195 21.01 9.04 -5.89
CA ASN A 195 22.24 9.78 -6.13
C ASN A 195 22.54 10.64 -4.89
N LEU A 196 23.35 10.12 -3.97
CA LEU A 196 23.68 10.82 -2.72
C LEU A 196 24.75 11.91 -2.97
N VAL A 197 24.47 13.12 -2.50
CA VAL A 197 25.41 14.24 -2.48
C VAL A 197 25.74 14.55 -1.02
N ASN A 198 26.97 14.27 -0.59
CA ASN A 198 27.41 14.61 0.76
C ASN A 198 27.71 16.11 0.83
N LEU A 199 27.01 16.83 1.70
CA LEU A 199 27.15 18.27 1.88
C LEU A 199 28.15 18.63 2.99
N GLY A 200 28.72 17.65 3.70
CA GLY A 200 29.58 17.90 4.87
C GLY A 200 28.80 18.56 6.02
N ALA A 201 29.48 19.26 6.94
CA ALA A 201 28.84 20.00 8.05
C ALA A 201 28.25 21.36 7.60
N ALA A 202 27.66 21.39 6.41
CA ALA A 202 27.70 22.50 5.45
C ALA A 202 27.45 23.91 6.01
N THR A 203 28.45 24.76 5.79
CA THR A 203 28.40 26.24 5.89
C THR A 203 27.84 26.89 4.61
N ASP A 204 27.81 26.13 3.51
CA ASP A 204 27.40 26.57 2.18
C ASP A 204 25.91 26.29 1.90
N PRO A 205 25.27 27.07 1.01
CA PRO A 205 23.89 26.84 0.62
C PRO A 205 23.70 25.49 -0.09
N VAL A 206 22.57 24.84 0.19
CA VAL A 206 22.20 23.56 -0.43
C VAL A 206 22.03 23.76 -1.95
N PRO A 207 22.70 22.93 -2.80
CA PRO A 207 22.58 23.05 -4.26
C PRO A 207 21.13 22.90 -4.76
N GLU A 208 20.75 23.68 -5.77
CA GLU A 208 19.35 23.70 -6.28
C GLU A 208 18.85 22.35 -6.83
N GLN A 209 19.77 21.49 -7.29
CA GLN A 209 19.45 20.13 -7.75
C GLN A 209 18.97 19.20 -6.63
N VAL A 210 19.27 19.52 -5.36
CA VAL A 210 18.86 18.74 -4.20
C VAL A 210 17.44 19.15 -3.81
N LYS A 211 16.46 18.29 -4.05
CA LYS A 211 15.05 18.53 -3.65
C LYS A 211 14.70 17.90 -2.30
N THR A 212 15.47 16.91 -1.88
CA THR A 212 15.28 16.18 -0.62
C THR A 212 16.58 16.15 0.16
N LEU A 213 16.51 16.51 1.45
CA LEU A 213 17.64 16.53 2.38
C LEU A 213 17.43 15.47 3.46
N MET A 214 18.47 14.68 3.71
CA MET A 214 18.58 13.77 4.86
C MET A 214 19.57 14.37 5.85
N VAL A 215 19.10 14.71 7.04
CA VAL A 215 19.91 15.29 8.12
C VAL A 215 20.04 14.30 9.25
N VAL A 216 21.27 13.96 9.62
CA VAL A 216 21.57 13.01 10.70
C VAL A 216 22.22 13.75 11.86
N HIS A 217 21.63 13.62 13.04
CA HIS A 217 22.11 14.19 14.29
C HIS A 217 22.39 15.71 14.20
N PRO A 218 21.36 16.56 14.00
CA PRO A 218 21.57 17.98 13.75
C PRO A 218 22.16 18.77 14.93
N GLN A 219 22.12 18.23 16.16
CA GLN A 219 22.64 18.92 17.35
C GLN A 219 24.15 19.16 17.30
N ALA A 220 24.90 18.34 16.56
CA ALA A 220 26.34 18.49 16.37
C ALA A 220 26.72 19.46 15.24
N LEU A 221 25.75 20.04 14.53
CA LEU A 221 26.00 20.94 13.41
C LEU A 221 26.08 22.41 13.85
N PRO A 222 26.84 23.25 13.12
CA PRO A 222 26.91 24.68 13.41
C PRO A 222 25.57 25.39 13.19
N GLU A 223 25.37 26.55 13.83
CA GLU A 223 24.16 27.37 13.68
C GLU A 223 23.90 27.79 12.22
N GLN A 224 24.96 28.02 11.45
CA GLN A 224 24.86 28.27 10.01
C GLN A 224 24.19 27.12 9.25
N ALA A 225 24.51 25.87 9.57
CA ALA A 225 23.88 24.71 8.95
C ALA A 225 22.40 24.59 9.36
N MET A 226 22.06 24.90 10.62
CA MET A 226 20.66 24.94 11.09
C MET A 226 19.82 25.95 10.30
N TYR A 227 20.38 27.14 10.07
CA TYR A 227 19.73 28.17 9.24
C TYR A 227 19.52 27.67 7.81
N GLN A 228 20.52 27.05 7.19
CA GLN A 228 20.38 26.50 5.83
C GLN A 228 19.31 25.40 5.74
N ILE A 229 19.24 24.50 6.73
CA ILE A 229 18.22 23.45 6.80
C ILE A 229 16.82 24.06 6.89
N GLU A 230 16.64 25.09 7.72
CA GLU A 230 15.36 25.78 7.79
C GLU A 230 15.01 26.44 6.45
N GLN A 231 15.92 27.22 5.88
CA GLN A 231 15.69 27.93 4.63
C GLN A 231 15.38 26.98 3.49
N PHE A 232 16.01 25.81 3.46
CA PHE A 232 15.69 24.74 2.53
C PHE A 232 14.23 24.26 2.68
N VAL A 233 13.80 23.97 3.92
CA VAL A 233 12.41 23.54 4.20
C VAL A 233 11.40 24.64 3.86
N LEU A 234 11.69 25.90 4.19
CA LEU A 234 10.78 27.01 3.93
C LEU A 234 10.65 27.35 2.44
N LYS A 235 11.70 27.08 1.63
CA LYS A 235 11.64 27.16 0.16
C LYS A 235 10.86 26.03 -0.51
N GLY A 236 10.34 25.08 0.27
CA GLY A 236 9.59 23.92 -0.23
C GLY A 236 10.43 22.65 -0.40
N GLY A 237 11.70 22.68 0.03
CA GLY A 237 12.54 21.49 0.13
C GLY A 237 11.97 20.48 1.13
N LYS A 238 12.24 19.19 0.90
CA LYS A 238 11.68 18.09 1.68
C LYS A 238 12.75 17.53 2.62
N LEU A 239 12.45 17.37 3.90
CA LEU A 239 13.43 17.01 4.92
C LEU A 239 13.10 15.69 5.60
N MET A 240 14.10 14.82 5.74
CA MET A 240 14.11 13.72 6.69
C MET A 240 15.19 13.98 7.73
N ALA A 241 14.82 14.16 9.00
CA ALA A 241 15.74 14.47 10.09
C ALA A 241 15.75 13.35 11.14
N PHE A 242 16.95 12.91 11.51
CA PHE A 242 17.18 11.98 12.61
C PHE A 242 17.73 12.75 13.79
N ILE A 243 16.95 12.83 14.86
CA ILE A 243 17.29 13.53 16.10
C ILE A 243 17.37 12.51 17.23
N ASP A 244 18.25 12.73 18.19
CA ASP A 244 18.46 11.77 19.26
C ASP A 244 18.68 12.50 20.59
N PRO A 245 18.01 12.11 21.69
CA PRO A 245 18.40 12.57 23.02
C PRO A 245 19.75 11.99 23.48
N LEU A 246 20.10 10.78 23.05
CA LEU A 246 21.32 10.06 23.46
C LEU A 246 21.86 9.21 22.30
N SER A 247 22.62 9.84 21.41
CA SER A 247 23.30 9.12 20.32
C SER A 247 24.46 8.29 20.86
N GLU A 248 24.40 6.95 20.76
CA GLU A 248 25.51 6.06 21.14
C GLU A 248 26.78 6.32 20.29
N GLN A 249 26.61 6.93 19.13
CA GLN A 249 27.68 7.26 18.18
C GLN A 249 28.46 8.54 18.49
N SER A 250 27.90 9.44 19.31
CA SER A 250 28.53 10.72 19.61
C SER A 250 29.39 10.56 20.85
N SER A 251 30.71 10.68 20.70
CA SER A 251 31.58 10.90 21.86
C SER A 251 31.16 12.20 22.54
N ASN A 252 31.06 12.21 23.87
CA ASN A 252 30.52 13.25 24.77
C ASN A 252 31.16 14.67 24.69
N THR A 253 31.62 15.15 23.52
CA THR A 253 32.56 16.28 23.44
C THR A 253 32.17 17.44 22.51
N THR A 254 30.96 17.48 21.93
CA THR A 254 30.51 18.67 21.19
C THR A 254 29.43 19.44 21.94
N SER A 255 29.64 20.76 22.08
CA SER A 255 28.64 21.69 22.60
C SER A 255 27.35 21.53 21.80
N ALA A 256 26.31 20.98 22.43
CA ALA A 256 25.02 20.80 21.80
C ALA A 256 24.50 22.14 21.28
N ASN A 257 24.19 22.21 20.00
CA ASN A 257 23.60 23.41 19.43
C ASN A 257 22.18 23.61 19.98
N ASN A 258 21.99 24.67 20.77
CA ASN A 258 20.74 24.97 21.47
C ASN A 258 19.60 25.45 20.55
N ARG A 259 19.82 25.55 19.22
CA ARG A 259 18.82 26.02 18.24
C ARG A 259 17.88 24.95 17.72
N LEU A 260 18.19 23.66 17.89
CA LEU A 260 17.30 22.60 17.41
C LEU A 260 15.91 22.65 18.10
N PRO A 261 15.80 22.83 19.43
CA PRO A 261 14.50 23.01 20.09
C PRO A 261 13.67 24.16 19.50
N ASP A 262 14.30 25.29 19.15
CA ASP A 262 13.63 26.45 18.55
C ASP A 262 13.07 26.11 17.16
N LEU A 263 13.85 25.38 16.34
CA LEU A 263 13.44 24.92 15.02
C LEU A 263 12.27 23.93 15.09
N LEU A 264 12.36 22.93 15.97
CA LEU A 264 11.27 21.98 16.23
C LEU A 264 10.01 22.71 16.71
N ALA A 265 10.19 23.70 17.59
CA ALA A 265 9.14 24.54 18.12
C ALA A 265 8.43 25.35 17.03
N ALA A 266 9.17 25.88 16.05
CA ALA A 266 8.63 26.58 14.89
C ALA A 266 7.83 25.65 13.96
N TRP A 267 8.25 24.39 13.85
CA TRP A 267 7.50 23.34 13.15
C TRP A 267 6.33 22.75 13.96
N GLY A 268 6.07 23.27 15.17
CA GLY A 268 4.92 22.89 16.00
C GLY A 268 5.10 21.59 16.80
N ILE A 269 6.34 21.13 16.94
CA ILE A 269 6.68 19.92 17.70
C ILE A 269 7.69 20.23 18.81
N GLN A 270 7.83 19.31 19.76
CA GLN A 270 8.83 19.41 20.82
C GLN A 270 9.33 18.01 21.16
N MET A 271 10.60 17.91 21.52
CA MET A 271 11.24 16.69 21.99
C MET A 271 12.05 17.02 23.25
N PRO A 272 11.83 16.33 24.38
CA PRO A 272 12.72 16.42 25.54
C PRO A 272 14.12 15.92 25.16
N ALA A 273 15.15 16.73 25.40
CA ALA A 273 16.54 16.37 25.06
C ALA A 273 17.19 15.44 26.09
N ASP A 274 16.64 15.36 27.30
CA ASP A 274 17.17 14.67 28.46
C ASP A 274 16.42 13.37 28.80
N LYS A 275 15.48 12.94 27.95
CA LYS A 275 14.65 11.75 28.18
C LYS A 275 14.65 10.80 27.00
N PHE A 276 14.73 9.51 27.30
CA PHE A 276 14.59 8.42 26.34
C PHE A 276 13.42 7.52 26.69
N LEU A 277 12.94 6.78 25.70
CA LEU A 277 11.77 5.94 25.75
C LEU A 277 12.14 4.52 26.18
N LEU A 278 11.41 4.00 27.17
CA LEU A 278 11.39 2.60 27.55
C LEU A 278 10.02 2.01 27.26
N ASP A 279 9.98 0.77 26.79
CA ASP A 279 8.73 0.06 26.54
C ASP A 279 8.92 -1.44 26.77
N HIS A 280 8.41 -1.95 27.89
CA HIS A 280 8.54 -3.36 28.23
C HIS A 280 7.84 -4.30 27.24
N ARG A 281 6.79 -3.84 26.56
CA ARG A 281 6.04 -4.69 25.62
C ARG A 281 6.79 -4.91 24.31
N TYR A 282 7.56 -3.90 23.90
CA TYR A 282 8.34 -3.95 22.66
C TYR A 282 9.84 -4.10 22.90
N ALA A 283 10.26 -4.33 24.14
CA ALA A 283 11.66 -4.57 24.48
C ALA A 283 12.23 -5.72 23.64
N ALA A 284 13.38 -5.46 22.99
CA ALA A 284 14.03 -6.45 22.16
C ALA A 284 14.72 -7.51 23.05
N SER A 285 14.38 -8.78 22.84
CA SER A 285 15.13 -9.89 23.39
C SER A 285 16.34 -10.19 22.49
N PRO A 286 17.58 -9.98 22.95
CA PRO A 286 18.75 -10.37 22.17
C PRO A 286 18.76 -11.89 21.96
N PRO A 287 19.17 -12.39 20.78
CA PRO A 287 19.34 -13.83 20.57
C PRO A 287 20.41 -14.37 21.54
N PRO A 288 20.23 -15.57 22.12
CA PRO A 288 21.19 -16.13 23.07
C PRO A 288 22.53 -16.38 22.37
N VAL A 289 23.60 -15.75 22.87
CA VAL A 289 24.97 -16.01 22.42
C VAL A 289 25.58 -17.05 23.36
N ASN A 290 26.04 -18.19 22.83
CA ASN A 290 26.66 -19.28 23.59
C ASN A 290 25.82 -19.82 24.77
N GLY A 291 24.49 -19.89 24.60
CA GLY A 291 23.59 -20.45 25.63
C GLY A 291 23.42 -19.59 26.89
N LYS A 292 24.02 -18.40 26.96
CA LYS A 292 23.75 -17.41 27.99
C LYS A 292 22.73 -16.39 27.48
N LEU A 293 21.67 -16.18 28.25
CA LEU A 293 20.74 -15.06 28.05
C LEU A 293 21.56 -13.77 28.16
N THR A 294 21.66 -13.01 27.08
CA THR A 294 22.25 -11.67 27.10
C THR A 294 21.27 -10.73 27.82
N VAL A 295 21.80 -9.85 28.67
CA VAL A 295 21.03 -8.83 29.38
C VAL A 295 20.26 -8.00 28.34
N GLN A 296 18.94 -7.83 28.55
CA GLN A 296 18.11 -6.96 27.72
C GLN A 296 18.69 -5.55 27.78
N LEU A 297 19.01 -4.94 26.62
CA LEU A 297 19.29 -3.51 26.60
C LEU A 297 17.95 -2.80 26.75
N PRO A 298 17.68 -2.12 27.88
CA PRO A 298 16.36 -1.61 28.21
C PRO A 298 15.85 -0.58 27.17
N GLY A 299 16.77 0.15 26.52
CA GLY A 299 16.44 1.15 25.50
C GLY A 299 16.21 0.59 24.09
N ARG A 300 16.44 -0.71 23.82
CA ARG A 300 16.26 -1.28 22.47
C ARG A 300 14.86 -1.84 22.29
N LEU A 301 14.09 -1.26 21.36
CA LEU A 301 12.70 -1.62 21.12
C LEU A 301 12.53 -2.16 19.70
N THR A 302 11.83 -3.29 19.56
CA THR A 302 11.41 -3.85 18.27
C THR A 302 9.93 -3.54 18.07
N LEU A 303 9.64 -2.52 17.27
CA LEU A 303 8.29 -2.06 16.96
C LEU A 303 7.64 -2.98 15.92
N PRO A 304 6.54 -3.67 16.26
CA PRO A 304 5.79 -4.50 15.31
C PRO A 304 4.92 -3.64 14.36
N ARG A 305 4.35 -4.24 13.31
CA ARG A 305 3.42 -3.57 12.37
C ARG A 305 2.30 -2.75 13.06
N GLN A 306 1.76 -3.26 14.17
CA GLN A 306 0.72 -2.58 14.97
C GLN A 306 1.20 -1.33 15.72
N ALA A 307 2.51 -1.08 15.76
CA ALA A 307 3.15 0.11 16.29
C ALA A 307 3.42 1.17 15.19
N MET A 308 2.92 0.91 13.98
CA MET A 308 3.15 1.74 12.79
C MET A 308 1.82 2.25 12.24
N LYS A 309 1.89 3.35 11.50
CA LYS A 309 0.76 3.91 10.75
C LYS A 309 0.58 3.14 9.44
N THR A 310 -0.45 2.32 9.33
CA THR A 310 -0.63 1.37 8.20
C THR A 310 -1.02 2.04 6.87
N ASP A 311 -1.53 3.25 6.95
CA ASP A 311 -1.97 4.13 5.86
C ASP A 311 -0.97 5.27 5.59
N ASP A 312 0.33 5.02 5.75
CA ASP A 312 1.37 5.95 5.28
C ASP A 312 2.38 5.21 4.39
N PRO A 313 2.75 5.77 3.22
CA PRO A 313 3.76 5.18 2.34
C PRO A 313 5.12 4.91 2.99
N SER A 314 5.53 5.70 3.98
CA SER A 314 6.78 5.49 4.71
C SER A 314 6.83 4.13 5.40
N THR A 315 5.68 3.57 5.78
CA THR A 315 5.61 2.27 6.45
C THR A 315 5.26 1.13 5.49
N TRP A 316 5.27 1.35 4.17
CA TRP A 316 4.91 0.37 3.17
C TRP A 316 5.82 -0.88 3.24
N LYS A 317 5.23 -2.08 3.20
CA LYS A 317 5.94 -3.38 3.29
C LYS A 317 6.83 -3.57 4.54
N LEU A 318 6.70 -2.73 5.57
CA LEU A 318 7.42 -2.91 6.82
C LEU A 318 6.72 -3.89 7.74
N ASN A 319 7.48 -4.85 8.26
CA ASN A 319 7.02 -5.79 9.27
C ASN A 319 7.44 -5.36 10.68
N THR A 320 8.70 -4.94 10.83
CA THR A 320 9.28 -4.55 12.12
C THR A 320 10.29 -3.42 11.96
N VAL A 321 10.35 -2.51 12.92
CA VAL A 321 11.39 -1.46 13.00
C VAL A 321 12.03 -1.54 14.38
N THR A 322 13.35 -1.61 14.43
CA THR A 322 14.10 -1.63 15.68
C THR A 322 14.68 -0.25 15.95
N VAL A 323 14.47 0.26 17.15
CA VAL A 323 15.00 1.54 17.64
C VAL A 323 15.85 1.32 18.89
N SER A 324 16.82 2.19 19.16
CA SER A 324 17.65 2.17 20.37
C SER A 324 17.61 3.53 21.04
N SER A 325 17.35 3.57 22.35
CA SER A 325 17.39 4.79 23.18
C SER A 325 16.58 5.97 22.62
N SER A 326 15.50 5.66 21.90
CA SER A 326 14.73 6.64 21.14
C SER A 326 14.07 7.70 22.03
N GLY A 327 13.98 8.95 21.53
CA GLY A 327 13.20 10.01 22.15
C GLY A 327 11.70 9.92 21.90
N ALA A 328 10.96 10.90 22.40
CA ALA A 328 9.51 11.03 22.15
C ALA A 328 9.16 12.42 21.62
N LEU A 329 8.43 12.44 20.51
CA LEU A 329 7.89 13.63 19.87
C LEU A 329 6.53 13.98 20.46
N PHE A 330 6.35 15.25 20.80
CA PHE A 330 5.07 15.79 21.25
C PHE A 330 4.61 16.90 20.33
N ARG A 331 3.30 16.93 20.08
CA ARG A 331 2.66 18.05 19.38
C ARG A 331 2.53 19.24 20.33
N ARG A 332 2.90 20.43 19.88
CA ARG A 332 2.63 21.67 20.62
C ARG A 332 1.17 22.09 20.44
N GLN A 333 0.51 22.49 21.52
CA GLN A 333 -0.91 22.90 21.50
C GLN A 333 -1.20 24.07 20.53
N LYS A 334 -0.21 24.95 20.30
CA LYS A 334 -0.31 26.10 19.37
C LYS A 334 0.32 25.84 17.98
N GLY A 335 0.69 24.60 17.68
CA GLY A 335 1.27 24.23 16.38
C GLY A 335 0.25 24.36 15.25
N ARG A 336 0.61 25.09 14.18
CA ARG A 336 -0.22 25.23 12.97
C ARG A 336 -0.04 24.08 11.97
N THR A 337 0.98 23.28 12.19
CA THR A 337 1.29 22.08 11.43
C THR A 337 0.46 20.88 11.92
N THR A 338 0.25 19.95 11.01
CA THR A 338 -0.32 18.63 11.26
C THR A 338 0.82 17.68 11.58
N LEU A 339 0.76 17.05 12.76
CA LEU A 339 1.65 15.95 13.13
C LEU A 339 0.92 14.64 12.85
N THR A 340 1.44 13.87 11.90
CA THR A 340 1.00 12.50 11.59
C THR A 340 2.02 11.53 12.17
N PRO A 341 1.70 10.77 13.22
CA PRO A 341 2.62 9.80 13.79
C PRO A 341 2.83 8.64 12.81
N LEU A 342 4.07 8.26 12.57
CA LEU A 342 4.47 7.14 11.72
C LEU A 342 4.79 5.89 12.55
N LEU A 343 5.55 6.09 13.64
CA LEU A 343 5.95 5.05 14.59
C LEU A 343 5.55 5.49 16.01
N TYR A 344 4.96 4.59 16.79
CA TYR A 344 4.52 4.85 18.15
C TYR A 344 4.85 3.71 19.09
N SER A 345 5.07 4.03 20.36
CA SER A 345 5.25 3.06 21.43
C SER A 345 3.93 2.38 21.81
N SER A 346 4.04 1.36 22.66
CA SER A 346 2.89 0.72 23.28
C SER A 346 2.25 1.64 24.33
N GLY A 347 1.11 1.22 24.87
CA GLY A 347 0.49 1.93 26.00
C GLY A 347 1.21 1.73 27.33
N GLN A 348 2.27 0.93 27.39
CA GLN A 348 3.05 0.63 28.61
C GLN A 348 4.44 1.28 28.56
N SER A 349 4.60 2.30 27.73
CA SER A 349 5.87 2.99 27.59
C SER A 349 6.04 4.12 28.60
N GLU A 350 7.29 4.36 29.00
CA GLU A 350 7.69 5.41 29.92
C GLU A 350 8.85 6.22 29.38
N LEU A 351 8.96 7.48 29.80
CA LEU A 351 10.13 8.31 29.56
C LEU A 351 11.03 8.32 30.80
N ARG A 352 12.30 7.97 30.62
CA ARG A 352 13.33 7.99 31.67
C ARG A 352 14.44 8.97 31.33
N GLU A 353 15.08 9.51 32.37
CA GLU A 353 16.19 10.47 32.23
C GLU A 353 17.47 9.78 31.73
N THR A 354 18.16 10.40 30.77
CA THR A 354 19.38 9.86 30.12
C THR A 354 20.53 9.63 31.11
N LYS A 355 20.63 10.46 32.17
CA LYS A 355 21.69 10.36 33.19
C LYS A 355 21.69 9.04 33.97
N ARG A 356 20.56 8.35 34.08
CA ARG A 356 20.45 7.08 34.83
C ARG A 356 20.91 5.85 34.04
N LEU A 357 21.03 5.94 32.71
CA LEU A 357 21.51 4.84 31.87
C LEU A 357 23.02 4.62 32.00
N ALA A 358 23.78 5.70 32.23
CA ALA A 358 25.24 5.64 32.35
C ALA A 358 25.74 5.04 33.68
N SER A 359 24.85 4.72 34.63
CA SER A 359 25.21 4.44 36.03
C SER A 359 24.68 3.13 36.62
N ALA A 360 24.04 2.23 35.86
CA ALA A 360 23.43 1.02 36.42
C ALA A 360 23.86 -0.27 35.69
N PRO A 361 24.54 -1.23 36.37
CA PRO A 361 24.71 -2.60 35.92
C PRO A 361 23.62 -3.57 36.43
N GLU A 362 22.74 -3.13 37.35
CA GLU A 362 21.69 -3.97 37.94
C GLU A 362 20.33 -3.31 37.71
N PHE A 363 19.55 -3.88 36.79
CA PHE A 363 18.15 -3.54 36.57
C PHE A 363 17.33 -4.24 37.66
N ASP A 364 17.47 -3.76 38.90
CA ASP A 364 16.68 -4.27 40.02
C ASP A 364 15.26 -3.69 39.93
N SER A 365 14.30 -4.53 40.29
CA SER A 365 12.85 -4.37 40.17
C SER A 365 12.29 -3.05 40.73
N ALA A 366 12.44 -1.95 39.99
CA ALA A 366 11.84 -0.64 40.27
C ALA A 366 10.68 -0.34 39.30
N ALA A 367 9.82 -1.35 39.09
CA ALA A 367 8.58 -1.25 38.32
C ALA A 367 7.42 -0.60 39.12
N ASP A 368 7.66 -0.11 40.34
CA ASP A 368 6.60 0.28 41.28
C ASP A 368 6.25 1.79 41.35
N GLU A 369 6.87 2.64 40.53
CA GLU A 369 6.46 4.06 40.40
C GLU A 369 6.15 4.46 38.95
N ALA A 370 5.58 3.52 38.19
CA ALA A 370 5.02 3.77 36.87
C ALA A 370 3.68 4.50 36.99
N SER A 371 3.63 5.78 36.63
CA SER A 371 2.37 6.53 36.53
C SER A 371 1.36 5.76 35.68
N SER A 372 0.22 5.44 36.30
CA SER A 372 -0.88 4.59 35.85
C SER A 372 -1.68 5.10 34.64
N GLN A 373 -1.08 5.89 33.76
CA GLN A 373 -1.69 6.36 32.52
C GLN A 373 -1.03 5.68 31.32
N ALA A 374 -1.80 4.81 30.66
CA ALA A 374 -1.38 4.17 29.43
C ALA A 374 -1.28 5.21 28.29
N GLN A 375 -0.11 5.78 28.07
CA GLN A 375 0.13 6.79 27.04
C GLN A 375 1.08 6.25 25.97
N ARG A 376 0.65 6.34 24.71
CA ARG A 376 1.53 6.06 23.56
C ARG A 376 2.36 7.31 23.25
N HIS A 377 3.66 7.13 23.10
CA HIS A 377 4.62 8.13 22.67
C HIS A 377 4.92 7.98 21.18
N VAL A 378 5.18 9.10 20.51
CA VAL A 378 5.49 9.13 19.08
C VAL A 378 7.00 9.11 18.90
N ILE A 379 7.50 8.14 18.14
CA ILE A 379 8.94 7.96 17.87
C ILE A 379 9.32 8.65 16.56
N ALA A 380 8.50 8.49 15.53
CA ALA A 380 8.69 9.15 14.25
C ALA A 380 7.38 9.79 13.80
N ALA A 381 7.47 10.97 13.19
CA ALA A 381 6.31 11.70 12.72
C ALA A 381 6.58 12.45 11.41
N ARG A 382 5.55 12.52 10.58
CA ARG A 382 5.46 13.41 9.42
C ARG A 382 4.78 14.72 9.85
N ILE A 383 5.36 15.84 9.46
CA ILE A 383 4.97 17.19 9.82
C ILE A 383 4.67 17.95 8.54
N GLU A 384 3.43 18.42 8.43
CA GLU A 384 2.92 19.06 7.24
C GLU A 384 2.09 20.31 7.56
N GLY A 385 2.19 21.35 6.75
CA GLY A 385 1.38 22.57 6.87
C GLY A 385 2.20 23.85 6.94
N PRO A 386 1.59 24.97 7.34
CA PRO A 386 2.28 26.26 7.32
C PRO A 386 3.26 26.38 8.49
N ALA A 387 4.45 26.89 8.20
CA ALA A 387 5.51 27.14 9.17
C ALA A 387 6.08 28.55 9.02
N TYR A 388 6.68 29.04 10.11
CA TYR A 388 7.36 30.33 10.19
C TYR A 388 8.84 30.12 10.47
N SER A 389 9.66 31.08 10.07
CA SER A 389 11.09 31.11 10.36
C SER A 389 11.35 31.17 11.87
N ALA A 390 12.23 30.32 12.36
CA ALA A 390 12.86 30.34 13.66
C ALA A 390 14.01 31.37 13.71
N PHE A 391 14.52 31.79 12.54
CA PHE A 391 15.55 32.82 12.38
C PHE A 391 14.96 34.08 11.69
N PRO A 392 14.08 34.85 12.37
CA PRO A 392 13.42 36.00 11.75
C PRO A 392 14.41 37.10 11.33
N ASP A 393 15.43 37.34 12.14
CA ASP A 393 16.45 38.37 11.92
C ASP A 393 17.65 37.87 11.09
N GLY A 394 17.62 36.60 10.66
CA GLY A 394 18.78 35.92 10.07
C GLY A 394 19.80 35.48 11.13
N ILE A 395 21.03 35.26 10.69
CA ILE A 395 22.18 34.88 11.53
C ILE A 395 23.37 35.79 11.20
N GLU A 396 24.37 35.88 12.08
CA GLU A 396 25.56 36.71 11.82
C GLU A 396 26.21 36.36 10.48
N GLY A 397 26.24 37.32 9.55
CA GLY A 397 26.78 37.16 8.21
C GLY A 397 25.79 36.70 7.13
N GLN A 398 24.53 36.40 7.46
CA GLN A 398 23.48 36.10 6.46
C GLN A 398 22.17 36.86 6.75
N PRO A 399 21.63 37.61 5.76
CA PRO A 399 20.39 38.36 5.96
C PRO A 399 19.19 37.41 6.17
N ALA A 400 18.14 37.95 6.76
CA ALA A 400 16.86 37.31 6.93
C ALA A 400 16.35 36.69 5.61
N GLY A 401 16.14 35.37 5.62
CA GLY A 401 15.67 34.60 4.48
C GLY A 401 14.15 34.56 4.36
N VAL A 402 13.63 33.46 3.80
CA VAL A 402 12.19 33.20 3.71
C VAL A 402 11.61 33.11 5.13
N GLN A 403 10.57 33.88 5.38
CA GLN A 403 9.97 34.03 6.73
C GLN A 403 8.79 33.10 6.97
N LYS A 404 8.17 32.59 5.91
CA LYS A 404 6.95 31.79 5.98
C LYS A 404 6.86 30.84 4.80
N ALA A 405 6.44 29.61 5.09
CA ALA A 405 6.03 28.65 4.09
C ALA A 405 4.54 28.32 4.27
N ALA A 406 3.81 28.17 3.16
CA ALA A 406 2.41 27.71 3.20
C ALA A 406 2.32 26.23 3.55
N GLN A 407 3.31 25.45 3.11
CA GLN A 407 3.35 24.00 3.26
C GLN A 407 4.80 23.55 3.40
N ILE A 408 5.14 22.93 4.53
CA ILE A 408 6.40 22.21 4.73
C ILE A 408 6.15 20.70 4.65
N HIS A 409 7.19 19.94 4.30
CA HIS A 409 7.18 18.47 4.33
C HIS A 409 8.42 17.97 5.07
N VAL A 410 8.24 17.64 6.34
CA VAL A 410 9.33 17.20 7.21
C VAL A 410 8.96 15.87 7.86
N VAL A 411 9.88 14.90 7.82
CA VAL A 411 9.78 13.67 8.61
C VAL A 411 10.86 13.71 9.67
N VAL A 412 10.48 13.59 10.93
CA VAL A 412 11.40 13.56 12.07
C VAL A 412 11.35 12.18 12.70
N VAL A 413 12.53 11.60 12.90
CA VAL A 413 12.73 10.33 13.59
C VAL A 413 13.56 10.60 14.84
N ALA A 414 13.02 10.27 16.01
CA ALA A 414 13.66 10.51 17.31
C ALA A 414 14.66 9.39 17.69
N ASP A 415 15.45 8.91 16.73
CA ASP A 415 16.49 7.91 16.93
C ASP A 415 17.52 8.01 15.79
N THR A 416 18.79 8.22 16.13
CA THR A 416 19.89 8.18 15.14
C THR A 416 20.53 6.79 15.03
N ASP A 417 20.45 5.99 16.09
CA ASP A 417 20.98 4.63 16.14
C ASP A 417 20.22 3.66 15.23
N LEU A 418 18.98 3.97 14.85
CA LEU A 418 18.21 3.26 13.81
C LEU A 418 18.98 3.11 12.48
N LEU A 419 19.87 4.06 12.16
CA LEU A 419 20.68 4.08 10.95
C LEU A 419 21.84 3.07 10.99
N THR A 420 22.21 2.62 12.19
CA THR A 420 23.42 1.83 12.41
C THR A 420 23.25 0.38 12.01
N ASP A 421 24.33 -0.21 11.52
CA ASP A 421 24.35 -1.63 11.14
C ASP A 421 24.15 -2.57 12.33
N GLN A 422 24.35 -2.11 13.57
CA GLN A 422 24.15 -2.93 14.77
C GLN A 422 22.67 -3.04 15.16
N VAL A 423 21.89 -1.97 14.98
CA VAL A 423 20.45 -1.94 15.26
C VAL A 423 19.65 -2.44 14.06
N ASN A 424 20.12 -2.14 12.86
CA ASN A 424 19.51 -2.56 11.62
C ASN A 424 19.68 -4.07 11.41
N SER A 425 18.58 -4.81 11.56
CA SER A 425 18.53 -6.23 11.31
C SER A 425 18.84 -6.50 9.82
N PRO A 426 19.58 -7.57 9.47
CA PRO A 426 19.82 -7.95 8.08
C PRO A 426 18.55 -8.38 7.32
N ALA A 427 17.40 -8.44 8.00
CA ALA A 427 16.13 -8.75 7.37
C ALA A 427 15.70 -7.69 6.33
N PRO A 428 15.15 -8.09 5.18
CA PRO A 428 14.76 -7.18 4.09
C PRO A 428 13.65 -6.18 4.49
N ASP A 429 12.82 -6.52 5.48
CA ASP A 429 11.63 -5.74 5.88
C ASP A 429 11.86 -4.91 7.15
N SER A 430 13.07 -4.37 7.33
CA SER A 430 13.52 -3.70 8.55
C SER A 430 13.76 -2.19 8.37
N ASN A 431 14.58 -1.58 9.24
CA ASN A 431 14.86 -0.15 9.33
C ASN A 431 15.29 0.47 7.99
N THR A 432 16.12 -0.25 7.22
CA THR A 432 16.54 0.17 5.88
C THR A 432 15.35 0.50 4.99
N LEU A 433 14.33 -0.36 4.97
CA LEU A 433 13.16 -0.18 4.13
C LEU A 433 12.32 1.04 4.57
N PHE A 434 12.27 1.33 5.87
CA PHE A 434 11.57 2.52 6.38
C PHE A 434 12.23 3.81 5.86
N ILE A 435 13.56 3.85 5.89
CA ILE A 435 14.34 4.99 5.40
C ILE A 435 14.17 5.12 3.88
N LEU A 436 14.34 4.01 3.15
CA LEU A 436 14.17 3.98 1.70
C LEU A 436 12.78 4.47 1.30
N ASN A 437 11.71 3.92 1.88
CA ASN A 437 10.33 4.32 1.57
C ASN A 437 10.07 5.78 1.89
N THR A 438 10.60 6.27 3.02
CA THR A 438 10.41 7.66 3.43
C THR A 438 11.12 8.61 2.47
N LEU A 439 12.37 8.32 2.10
CA LEU A 439 13.13 9.12 1.15
C LEU A 439 12.57 9.02 -0.27
N ASP A 440 12.10 7.85 -0.69
CA ASP A 440 11.41 7.65 -1.98
C ASP A 440 10.11 8.46 -2.01
N ASN A 441 9.31 8.40 -0.93
CA ASN A 441 8.09 9.20 -0.81
C ASN A 441 8.36 10.71 -0.78
N LEU A 442 9.41 11.17 -0.09
CA LEU A 442 9.78 12.58 -0.10
C LEU A 442 10.31 13.00 -1.47
N SER A 443 11.22 12.23 -2.06
CA SER A 443 11.78 12.56 -3.39
C SER A 443 10.80 12.43 -4.54
N ALA A 444 9.72 11.67 -4.36
CA ALA A 444 8.63 11.59 -5.32
C ALA A 444 8.01 12.98 -5.59
N GLY A 445 7.61 13.21 -6.85
CA GLY A 445 6.93 14.44 -7.24
C GLY A 445 5.66 14.68 -6.43
N ASP A 446 5.22 15.94 -6.36
CA ASP A 446 4.11 16.38 -5.49
C ASP A 446 2.77 15.69 -5.80
N VAL A 447 2.64 15.11 -6.99
CA VAL A 447 1.49 14.31 -7.39
C VAL A 447 1.43 13.00 -6.59
N LEU A 448 2.56 12.34 -6.31
CA LEU A 448 2.57 11.09 -5.52
C LEU A 448 2.42 11.34 -4.02
N THR A 449 2.99 12.43 -3.48
CA THR A 449 2.89 12.78 -2.06
C THR A 449 1.46 13.09 -1.64
N THR A 450 0.64 13.54 -2.59
CA THR A 450 -0.78 13.89 -2.37
C THR A 450 -1.74 12.72 -2.59
N ILE A 451 -1.28 11.59 -3.14
CA ILE A 451 -2.08 10.35 -3.23
C ILE A 451 -2.18 9.78 -1.81
N ARG A 452 -3.24 10.20 -1.10
CA ARG A 452 -3.53 9.67 0.22
C ARG A 452 -4.10 8.26 0.10
N PRO A 453 -3.56 7.28 0.83
CA PRO A 453 -4.21 5.99 0.98
C PRO A 453 -5.63 6.19 1.49
N ARG A 454 -6.56 5.45 0.89
CA ARG A 454 -7.96 5.53 1.33
C ARG A 454 -8.09 4.74 2.62
N ALA A 455 -8.73 5.36 3.61
CA ALA A 455 -9.07 4.66 4.83
C ALA A 455 -9.73 3.32 4.46
N PRO A 456 -9.24 2.19 5.01
CA PRO A 456 -9.91 0.92 4.78
C PRO A 456 -11.36 1.12 5.20
N ALA A 457 -12.30 0.79 4.31
CA ALA A 457 -13.66 0.58 4.74
C ALA A 457 -13.57 -0.55 5.78
N GLN A 458 -13.66 -0.21 7.06
CA GLN A 458 -13.59 -1.15 8.16
C GLN A 458 -14.84 -2.02 8.07
N ARG A 459 -14.78 -3.02 7.20
CA ARG A 459 -15.93 -3.83 6.82
C ARG A 459 -15.83 -5.09 7.65
N SER A 460 -16.64 -5.15 8.70
CA SER A 460 -16.89 -6.40 9.40
C SER A 460 -17.35 -7.46 8.38
N PRO A 461 -16.87 -8.71 8.46
CA PRO A 461 -17.28 -9.76 7.55
C PRO A 461 -18.81 -9.89 7.61
N ASN A 462 -19.46 -9.77 6.46
CA ASN A 462 -20.90 -9.96 6.35
C ASN A 462 -21.21 -11.46 6.39
N ARG A 463 -22.45 -11.84 6.75
CA ARG A 463 -22.90 -13.25 6.79
C ARG A 463 -22.60 -14.03 5.50
N LEU A 464 -22.70 -13.38 4.34
CA LEU A 464 -22.39 -13.99 3.05
C LEU A 464 -20.89 -14.30 2.89
N ASP A 465 -20.01 -13.44 3.41
CA ASP A 465 -18.55 -13.66 3.34
C ASP A 465 -18.15 -14.83 4.24
N GLN A 466 -18.69 -14.92 5.46
CA GLN A 466 -18.50 -16.07 6.35
C GLN A 466 -18.98 -17.39 5.71
N MET A 467 -20.13 -17.38 5.05
CA MET A 467 -20.64 -18.56 4.34
C MET A 467 -19.70 -18.99 3.21
N ARG A 468 -19.14 -18.04 2.46
CA ARG A 468 -18.19 -18.32 1.37
C ARG A 468 -16.87 -18.90 1.89
N ASP A 469 -16.34 -18.36 2.98
CA ASP A 469 -15.11 -18.88 3.59
C ASP A 469 -15.33 -20.32 4.12
N SER A 470 -16.47 -20.58 4.77
CA SER A 470 -16.82 -21.94 5.21
C SER A 470 -16.98 -22.93 4.05
N ALA A 471 -17.59 -22.50 2.94
CA ALA A 471 -17.75 -23.30 1.73
C ALA A 471 -16.41 -23.58 1.04
N ALA A 472 -15.51 -22.60 1.01
CA ALA A 472 -14.16 -22.75 0.47
C ALA A 472 -13.35 -23.76 1.29
N HIS A 473 -13.38 -23.68 2.62
CA HIS A 473 -12.71 -24.65 3.48
C HIS A 473 -13.27 -26.07 3.33
N ALA A 474 -14.61 -26.21 3.28
CA ALA A 474 -15.25 -27.50 3.09
C ALA A 474 -14.95 -28.12 1.72
N TYR A 475 -14.87 -27.30 0.67
CA TYR A 475 -14.44 -27.74 -0.65
C TYR A 475 -12.97 -28.18 -0.64
N ALA A 476 -12.07 -27.34 -0.10
CA ALA A 476 -10.64 -27.62 -0.09
C ALA A 476 -10.33 -28.96 0.60
N GLN A 477 -10.93 -29.22 1.77
CA GLN A 477 -10.74 -30.48 2.51
C GLN A 477 -11.13 -31.72 1.71
N LYS A 478 -12.21 -31.65 0.91
CA LYS A 478 -12.71 -32.78 0.13
C LYS A 478 -12.06 -32.89 -1.26
N ALA A 479 -11.63 -31.77 -1.84
CA ALA A 479 -11.04 -31.71 -3.17
C ALA A 479 -9.61 -32.24 -3.22
N THR A 480 -8.83 -32.13 -2.13
CA THR A 480 -7.40 -32.50 -2.14
C THR A 480 -7.17 -33.96 -2.53
N GLU A 481 -8.00 -34.89 -2.05
CA GLU A 481 -7.87 -36.32 -2.36
C GLU A 481 -8.17 -36.61 -3.84
N LEU A 482 -9.22 -35.99 -4.39
CA LEU A 482 -9.62 -36.14 -5.79
C LEU A 482 -8.60 -35.49 -6.75
N GLU A 483 -8.03 -34.34 -6.38
CA GLU A 483 -6.98 -33.67 -7.16
C GLU A 483 -5.69 -34.51 -7.20
N GLN A 484 -5.27 -35.08 -6.08
CA GLN A 484 -4.13 -35.99 -6.05
C GLN A 484 -4.36 -37.24 -6.91
N ARG A 485 -5.58 -37.80 -6.87
CA ARG A 485 -5.95 -38.93 -7.71
C ARG A 485 -5.93 -38.56 -9.19
N LEU A 486 -6.47 -37.41 -9.56
CA LEU A 486 -6.45 -36.90 -10.94
C LEU A 486 -5.02 -36.74 -11.45
N LEU A 487 -4.12 -36.15 -10.65
CA LEU A 487 -2.71 -35.99 -11.02
C LEU A 487 -2.00 -37.32 -11.26
N ARG A 488 -2.25 -38.32 -10.39
CA ARG A 488 -1.70 -39.68 -10.57
C ARG A 488 -2.22 -40.33 -11.85
N THR A 489 -3.54 -40.27 -12.09
CA THR A 489 -4.16 -40.80 -13.30
C THR A 489 -3.62 -40.13 -14.57
N GLU A 490 -3.38 -38.81 -14.56
CA GLU A 490 -2.80 -38.07 -15.69
C GLU A 490 -1.35 -38.50 -15.96
N GLN A 491 -0.54 -38.70 -14.91
CA GLN A 491 0.84 -39.19 -15.03
C GLN A 491 0.89 -40.63 -15.59
N GLU A 492 0.09 -41.54 -15.04
CA GLU A 492 0.01 -42.93 -15.50
C GLU A 492 -0.44 -43.02 -16.97
N TRP A 493 -1.41 -42.19 -17.36
CA TRP A 493 -1.86 -42.11 -18.75
C TRP A 493 -0.78 -41.58 -19.70
N GLN A 494 -0.01 -40.56 -19.28
CA GLN A 494 1.10 -40.03 -20.10
C GLN A 494 2.21 -41.08 -20.30
N MET A 495 2.51 -41.91 -19.30
CA MET A 495 3.51 -42.98 -19.41
C MET A 495 3.07 -44.11 -20.36
N LEU A 496 1.78 -44.42 -20.39
CA LEU A 496 1.22 -45.53 -21.17
C LEU A 496 0.83 -45.13 -22.61
N ARG A 497 0.90 -43.84 -22.96
CA ARG A 497 0.56 -43.34 -24.30
C ARG A 497 1.71 -43.62 -25.29
N PRO A 498 1.52 -44.47 -26.31
CA PRO A 498 2.56 -44.71 -27.31
C PRO A 498 2.78 -43.47 -28.19
N THR A 499 4.05 -43.07 -28.34
CA THR A 499 4.47 -41.85 -29.08
C THR A 499 4.48 -42.04 -30.61
N GLN A 500 4.33 -43.27 -31.11
CA GLN A 500 4.27 -43.58 -32.54
C GLN A 500 3.22 -44.65 -32.82
N ILE A 501 2.26 -44.33 -33.70
CA ILE A 501 1.30 -45.30 -34.23
C ILE A 501 2.02 -46.09 -35.34
N THR A 502 2.61 -47.22 -34.99
CA THR A 502 3.04 -48.22 -35.98
C THR A 502 1.88 -49.15 -36.27
N LEU A 503 1.40 -49.16 -37.52
CA LEU A 503 0.41 -50.12 -38.00
C LEU A 503 1.03 -51.53 -38.03
N GLY A 504 0.86 -52.27 -36.94
CA GLY A 504 1.25 -53.67 -36.82
C GLY A 504 0.42 -54.36 -35.75
N SER A 505 -0.20 -55.47 -36.12
CA SER A 505 -1.08 -56.28 -35.27
C SER A 505 -0.31 -56.89 -34.09
N GLN A 506 -0.41 -56.26 -32.92
CA GLN A 506 -0.22 -56.93 -31.64
C GLN A 506 -1.47 -56.73 -30.78
N THR A 507 -2.02 -57.86 -30.37
CA THR A 507 -3.29 -58.01 -29.68
C THR A 507 -3.19 -57.59 -28.21
N VAL A 508 -3.92 -56.52 -27.88
CA VAL A 508 -4.88 -56.41 -26.78
C VAL A 508 -4.40 -56.87 -25.39
N ASP A 509 -3.88 -55.92 -24.62
CA ASP A 509 -4.12 -55.81 -23.15
C ASP A 509 -3.89 -54.37 -22.66
N THR A 510 -3.09 -53.56 -23.37
CA THR A 510 -2.90 -52.13 -23.07
C THR A 510 -4.15 -51.28 -23.35
N THR A 511 -5.04 -51.72 -24.25
CA THR A 511 -6.25 -50.95 -24.60
C THR A 511 -7.28 -50.86 -23.48
N THR A 512 -7.44 -51.90 -22.66
CA THR A 512 -8.45 -51.92 -21.58
C THR A 512 -8.03 -51.03 -20.42
N GLN A 513 -6.75 -51.06 -20.03
CA GLN A 513 -6.18 -50.16 -19.02
C GLN A 513 -6.20 -48.70 -19.48
N LEU A 514 -5.84 -48.42 -20.74
CA LEU A 514 -5.92 -47.06 -21.31
C LEU A 514 -7.36 -46.54 -21.36
N VAL A 515 -8.34 -47.38 -21.69
CA VAL A 515 -9.77 -47.01 -21.67
C VAL A 515 -10.26 -46.76 -20.24
N ALA A 516 -9.81 -47.56 -19.26
CA ALA A 516 -10.14 -47.37 -17.85
C ALA A 516 -9.56 -46.06 -17.30
N LEU A 517 -8.28 -45.78 -17.55
CA LEU A 517 -7.62 -44.52 -17.17
C LEU A 517 -8.25 -43.31 -17.85
N ASN A 518 -8.60 -43.42 -19.15
CA ASN A 518 -9.29 -42.35 -19.85
C ASN A 518 -10.70 -42.09 -19.26
N LYS A 519 -11.41 -43.15 -18.86
CA LYS A 519 -12.71 -43.03 -18.19
C LYS A 519 -12.59 -42.39 -16.81
N GLU A 520 -11.57 -42.75 -16.02
CA GLU A 520 -11.29 -42.09 -14.73
C GLU A 520 -10.91 -40.61 -14.91
N ARG A 521 -10.06 -40.29 -15.89
CA ARG A 521 -9.68 -38.92 -16.25
C ARG A 521 -10.86 -38.03 -16.63
N LEU A 522 -11.90 -38.60 -17.25
CA LEU A 522 -13.12 -37.86 -17.57
C LEU A 522 -14.07 -37.75 -16.37
N ARG A 523 -14.06 -38.74 -15.48
CA ARG A 523 -14.95 -38.81 -14.31
C ARG A 523 -14.49 -37.92 -13.15
N LEU A 524 -13.19 -37.91 -12.85
CA LEU A 524 -12.63 -37.17 -11.71
C LEU A 524 -12.89 -35.64 -11.79
N PRO A 525 -12.76 -34.97 -12.96
CA PRO A 525 -13.15 -33.56 -13.10
C PRO A 525 -14.64 -33.34 -12.87
N MET A 526 -15.50 -34.26 -13.33
CA MET A 526 -16.95 -34.16 -13.10
C MET A 526 -17.29 -34.27 -11.61
N GLU A 527 -16.61 -35.16 -10.88
CA GLU A 527 -16.76 -35.30 -9.43
C GLU A 527 -16.27 -34.05 -8.69
N LEU A 528 -15.14 -33.47 -9.10
CA LEU A 528 -14.65 -32.19 -8.56
C LEU A 528 -15.65 -31.04 -8.81
N HIS A 529 -16.23 -30.96 -10.01
CA HIS A 529 -17.24 -29.95 -10.33
C HIS A 529 -18.52 -30.15 -9.51
N ALA A 530 -19.00 -31.39 -9.36
CA ALA A 530 -20.18 -31.71 -8.55
C ALA A 530 -19.95 -31.36 -7.08
N LEU A 531 -18.77 -31.70 -6.54
CA LEU A 531 -18.35 -31.37 -5.19
C LEU A 531 -18.32 -29.84 -4.95
N ARG A 532 -17.79 -29.08 -5.91
CA ARG A 532 -17.79 -27.61 -5.87
C ARG A 532 -19.22 -27.06 -5.87
N ALA A 533 -20.09 -27.58 -6.72
CA ALA A 533 -21.48 -27.16 -6.78
C ALA A 533 -22.23 -27.42 -5.48
N GLU A 534 -21.99 -28.57 -4.84
CA GLU A 534 -22.56 -28.93 -3.54
C GLU A 534 -22.06 -28.00 -2.43
N ALA A 535 -20.74 -27.80 -2.32
CA ALA A 535 -20.13 -26.95 -1.31
C ALA A 535 -20.64 -25.49 -1.38
N TYR A 536 -20.89 -24.98 -2.58
CA TYR A 536 -21.34 -23.60 -2.81
C TYR A 536 -22.87 -23.44 -2.96
N ALA A 537 -23.66 -24.51 -2.82
CA ALA A 537 -25.11 -24.47 -3.07
C ALA A 537 -25.85 -23.42 -2.22
N GLN A 538 -25.52 -23.33 -0.92
CA GLN A 538 -26.15 -22.36 -0.01
C GLN A 538 -25.75 -20.91 -0.34
N VAL A 539 -24.49 -20.71 -0.76
CA VAL A 539 -23.97 -19.40 -1.19
C VAL A 539 -24.71 -18.95 -2.45
N HIS A 540 -24.81 -19.82 -3.47
CA HIS A 540 -25.48 -19.50 -4.72
C HIS A 540 -26.96 -19.19 -4.54
N ARG A 541 -27.65 -19.90 -3.62
CA ARG A 541 -29.05 -19.59 -3.30
C ARG A 541 -29.21 -18.17 -2.75
N LEU A 542 -28.37 -17.77 -1.80
CA LEU A 542 -28.42 -16.43 -1.20
C LEU A 542 -28.02 -15.36 -2.22
N GLU A 543 -26.98 -15.60 -3.01
CA GLU A 543 -26.58 -14.70 -4.11
C GLU A 543 -27.69 -14.51 -5.13
N PHE A 544 -28.39 -15.57 -5.50
CA PHE A 544 -29.52 -15.50 -6.43
C PHE A 544 -30.64 -14.62 -5.87
N VAL A 545 -31.00 -14.79 -4.59
CA VAL A 545 -32.02 -13.96 -3.94
C VAL A 545 -31.60 -12.47 -3.94
N ILE A 546 -30.35 -12.17 -3.58
CA ILE A 546 -29.84 -10.79 -3.57
C ILE A 546 -29.85 -10.21 -4.99
N LYS A 547 -29.35 -10.95 -5.99
CA LYS A 547 -29.33 -10.51 -7.39
C LYS A 547 -30.74 -10.26 -7.93
N MET A 548 -31.70 -11.11 -7.59
CA MET A 548 -33.10 -10.93 -7.99
C MET A 548 -33.69 -9.66 -7.36
N VAL A 549 -33.46 -9.42 -6.06
CA VAL A 549 -33.95 -8.21 -5.39
C VAL A 549 -33.36 -6.94 -6.03
N VAL A 550 -32.05 -6.91 -6.25
CA VAL A 550 -31.38 -5.72 -6.83
C VAL A 550 -31.78 -5.50 -8.29
N THR A 551 -31.78 -6.56 -9.09
CA THR A 551 -32.14 -6.48 -10.53
C THR A 551 -33.60 -6.07 -10.72
N LEU A 552 -34.51 -6.43 -9.79
CA LEU A 552 -35.92 -6.06 -9.89
C LEU A 552 -36.20 -4.66 -9.30
N ALA A 553 -35.44 -4.21 -8.31
CA ALA A 553 -35.61 -2.90 -7.69
C ALA A 553 -35.25 -1.73 -8.63
N ILE A 554 -34.20 -1.85 -9.45
CA ILE A 554 -33.74 -0.76 -10.32
C ILE A 554 -34.76 -0.41 -11.43
N PRO A 555 -35.29 -1.37 -12.21
CA PRO A 555 -36.33 -1.08 -13.21
C PRO A 555 -37.61 -0.56 -12.57
N LEU A 556 -37.97 -1.06 -11.39
CA LEU A 556 -39.21 -0.68 -10.70
C LEU A 556 -39.12 0.76 -10.18
N THR A 557 -37.98 1.16 -9.64
CA THR A 557 -37.71 2.56 -9.25
C THR A 557 -37.65 3.49 -10.46
N LEU A 558 -37.03 3.10 -11.57
CA LEU A 558 -37.06 3.87 -12.82
C LEU A 558 -38.48 4.04 -13.39
N CYS A 559 -39.29 2.97 -13.36
CA CYS A 559 -40.70 3.04 -13.76
C CYS A 559 -41.49 3.99 -12.86
N LEU A 560 -41.23 3.98 -11.55
CA LEU A 560 -41.87 4.87 -10.59
C LEU A 560 -41.48 6.33 -10.84
N VAL A 561 -40.20 6.61 -11.09
CA VAL A 561 -39.72 7.96 -11.46
C VAL A 561 -40.37 8.43 -12.78
N ALA A 562 -40.39 7.58 -13.81
CA ALA A 562 -41.04 7.90 -15.08
C ALA A 562 -42.55 8.18 -14.90
N TRP A 563 -43.23 7.41 -14.05
CA TRP A 563 -44.64 7.60 -13.73
C TRP A 563 -44.90 8.92 -12.98
N VAL A 564 -44.04 9.29 -12.03
CA VAL A 564 -44.11 10.58 -11.33
C VAL A 564 -43.90 11.75 -12.29
N VAL A 565 -42.88 11.69 -13.16
CA VAL A 565 -42.63 12.72 -14.18
C VAL A 565 -43.84 12.86 -15.13
N PHE A 566 -44.42 11.73 -15.56
CA PHE A 566 -45.61 11.72 -16.39
C PHE A 566 -46.81 12.39 -15.69
N ARG A 567 -47.06 12.08 -14.41
CA ARG A 567 -48.11 12.74 -13.62
C ARG A 567 -47.88 14.24 -13.44
N CYS A 568 -46.64 14.66 -13.16
CA CYS A 568 -46.29 16.07 -13.02
C CYS A 568 -46.52 16.84 -14.32
N ASN A 569 -46.07 16.30 -15.46
CA ASN A 569 -46.30 16.90 -16.77
C ASN A 569 -47.79 16.95 -17.15
N ARG A 570 -48.58 15.92 -16.80
CA ARG A 570 -50.03 15.92 -17.03
C ARG A 570 -50.75 16.94 -16.16
N ARG A 571 -50.36 17.11 -14.89
CA ARG A 571 -50.91 18.15 -14.00
C ARG A 571 -50.59 19.56 -14.51
N ARG A 572 -49.36 19.81 -14.97
CA ARG A 572 -48.97 21.08 -15.59
C ARG A 572 -49.79 21.39 -16.84
N ARG A 573 -50.04 20.40 -17.70
CA ARG A 573 -50.89 20.57 -18.90
C ARG A 573 -52.36 20.83 -18.56
N LEU A 574 -52.89 20.21 -17.51
CA LEU A 574 -54.26 20.46 -17.05
C LEU A 574 -54.41 21.85 -16.41
N GLN A 575 -53.41 22.33 -15.67
CA GLN A 575 -53.41 23.70 -15.14
C GLN A 575 -53.26 24.76 -16.23
N ALA A 576 -52.48 24.48 -17.30
CA ALA A 576 -52.38 25.37 -18.46
C ALA A 576 -53.70 25.43 -19.28
N GLY A 577 -54.54 24.40 -19.23
CA GLY A 577 -55.85 24.39 -19.90
C GLY A 577 -56.98 25.09 -19.12
N VAL A 578 -56.81 25.31 -17.80
CA VAL A 578 -57.78 26.03 -16.95
C VAL A 578 -57.50 27.54 -16.90
N ALA A 579 -56.34 27.99 -17.37
CA ALA A 579 -56.01 29.41 -17.53
C ALA A 579 -56.49 30.02 -18.86
N LEU A 580 -57.21 29.26 -19.69
CA LEU A 580 -57.72 29.68 -21.01
C LEU A 580 -59.26 29.56 -21.13
N TYR A 581 -59.98 29.54 -20.01
CA TYR A 581 -61.44 29.69 -19.97
C TYR A 581 -61.84 30.85 -19.08
#